data_AF-B4VNX3-F1
#
_entry.id   AF-B4VNX3-F1
#
_cell.length_a   1.000
_cell.length_b   1.000
_cell.length_c   1.000
_cell.angle_alpha   90.00
_cell.angle_beta   90.00
_cell.angle_gamma   90.00
#
_symmetry.space_group_name_H-M   'P 1'
#
loop_
_entity.id
_entity.type
_entity.pdbx_description
1 polymer ?
#
loop_
_entity_poly.entity_id
_entity_poly.type
_entity_poly.pdbx_seq_one_letter_code
_entity_poly.pdbx_strand_id
1 'polypeptide(L)'
;MQIPPDKNLKERFFNAFASRPRPLASQILRSAVNYDGDRLRELLATNTSTELSVYDLRTEVEGNLWMLAPEAFRYFLPAFLYASLESYPSLSIFVSELVGALTEPSRTDVVEALDRATRLPSGLGLPDDMTELLRKQQLEWFDSGTPLAIFHERFDSLTPAEGGAILDFFVALQEAHGADFPFGELEIAVDRYWVRYRAFMDN
;
A
#
# COMPACT_ATOMS: atom_id res chain seq x y z
N MET A 1 15.16 -14.12 12.43
CA MET A 1 15.76 -14.96 11.37
C MET A 1 15.07 -14.54 10.08
N GLN A 2 15.74 -13.85 9.17
CA GLN A 2 15.15 -13.45 7.89
C GLN A 2 15.16 -14.67 6.96
N ILE A 3 13.98 -15.16 6.60
CA ILE A 3 13.84 -16.14 5.52
C ILE A 3 13.95 -15.33 4.23
N PRO A 4 14.95 -15.58 3.36
CA PRO A 4 15.02 -14.86 2.09
C PRO A 4 13.75 -15.16 1.28
N PRO A 5 13.09 -14.15 0.70
CA PRO A 5 11.90 -14.39 -0.10
C PRO A 5 12.25 -15.35 -1.24
N ASP A 6 11.31 -16.25 -1.55
CA ASP A 6 11.45 -17.17 -2.67
C ASP A 6 11.80 -16.35 -3.92
N LYS A 7 12.92 -16.68 -4.59
CA LYS A 7 13.35 -16.00 -5.83
C LYS A 7 12.25 -15.98 -6.88
N ASN A 8 11.32 -16.93 -6.80
CA ASN A 8 10.11 -17.00 -7.60
C ASN A 8 9.19 -15.78 -7.41
N LEU A 9 9.05 -15.23 -6.20
CA LEU A 9 8.16 -14.08 -5.92
C LEU A 9 8.58 -12.82 -6.66
N LYS A 10 9.89 -12.53 -6.72
CA LYS A 10 10.39 -11.38 -7.49
C LYS A 10 9.98 -11.50 -8.96
N GLU A 11 10.26 -12.63 -9.58
CA GLU A 11 9.91 -12.86 -10.98
C GLU A 11 8.40 -12.79 -11.20
N ARG A 12 7.60 -13.39 -10.32
CA ARG A 12 6.13 -13.31 -10.38
C ARG A 12 5.63 -11.87 -10.34
N PHE A 13 6.08 -11.07 -9.38
CA PHE A 13 5.64 -9.69 -9.24
C PHE A 13 5.99 -8.88 -10.49
N PHE A 14 7.25 -8.92 -10.93
CA PHE A 14 7.66 -8.13 -12.08
C PHE A 14 7.03 -8.62 -13.39
N ASN A 15 6.86 -9.94 -13.59
CA ASN A 15 6.21 -10.48 -14.79
C ASN A 15 4.72 -10.14 -14.84
N ALA A 16 4.01 -10.20 -13.71
CA ALA A 16 2.58 -9.88 -13.65
C ALA A 16 2.28 -8.44 -14.11
N PHE A 17 3.18 -7.49 -13.80
CA PHE A 17 3.02 -6.07 -14.14
C PHE A 17 3.86 -5.64 -15.36
N ALA A 18 4.58 -6.54 -16.03
CA ALA A 18 5.51 -6.20 -17.12
C ALA A 18 4.85 -5.50 -18.33
N SER A 19 3.54 -5.69 -18.52
CA SER A 19 2.77 -5.07 -19.59
C SER A 19 2.33 -3.63 -19.28
N ARG A 20 2.48 -3.16 -18.03
CA ARG A 20 2.08 -1.80 -17.65
C ARG A 20 3.03 -0.77 -18.27
N PRO A 21 2.52 0.22 -19.02
CA PRO A 21 3.37 1.24 -19.61
C PRO A 21 3.97 2.12 -18.52
N ARG A 22 5.19 2.61 -18.75
CA ARG A 22 5.79 3.64 -17.89
C ARG A 22 4.93 4.91 -17.96
N PRO A 23 4.52 5.49 -16.81
CA PRO A 23 3.76 6.73 -16.79
C PRO A 23 4.62 7.89 -17.33
N LEU A 24 3.97 8.86 -17.99
CA LEU A 24 4.63 10.13 -18.29
C LEU A 24 4.89 10.91 -17.00
N ALA A 25 5.85 11.84 -17.00
CA ALA A 25 6.15 12.65 -15.82
C ALA A 25 4.94 13.42 -15.27
N SER A 26 4.03 13.87 -16.15
CA SER A 26 2.77 14.52 -15.79
C SER A 26 1.71 13.58 -15.22
N GLN A 27 1.92 12.26 -15.29
CA GLN A 27 1.02 11.20 -14.85
C GLN A 27 1.56 10.45 -13.62
N ILE A 28 2.61 10.95 -12.97
CA ILE A 28 3.17 10.29 -11.77
C ILE A 28 2.30 10.57 -10.55
N LEU A 29 1.88 11.82 -10.39
CA LEU A 29 1.08 12.27 -9.24
C LEU A 29 -0.33 12.64 -9.68
N ARG A 30 -1.27 12.52 -8.74
CA ARG A 30 -2.64 13.01 -8.89
C ARG A 30 -2.64 14.53 -9.07
N SER A 31 -3.62 15.04 -9.82
CA SER A 31 -3.73 16.47 -10.14
C SER A 31 -3.94 17.38 -8.94
N ALA A 32 -4.42 16.84 -7.80
CA ALA A 32 -4.62 17.58 -6.56
C ALA A 32 -3.33 17.76 -5.73
N VAL A 33 -2.21 17.14 -6.15
CA VAL A 33 -0.94 17.21 -5.43
C VAL A 33 -0.16 18.43 -5.90
N ASN A 34 0.11 19.33 -4.98
CA ASN A 34 0.86 20.57 -5.22
C ASN A 34 2.39 20.31 -5.18
N TYR A 35 3.16 21.34 -4.81
CA TYR A 35 4.63 21.32 -4.73
C TYR A 35 5.19 20.29 -3.74
N ASP A 36 4.39 19.81 -2.78
CA ASP A 36 4.81 18.80 -1.81
C ASP A 36 5.24 17.47 -2.47
N GLY A 37 4.79 17.22 -3.70
CA GLY A 37 5.14 16.02 -4.46
C GLY A 37 6.33 16.17 -5.41
N ASP A 38 7.00 17.32 -5.49
CA ASP A 38 7.99 17.57 -6.55
C ASP A 38 9.17 16.59 -6.51
N ARG A 39 9.67 16.27 -5.31
CA ARG A 39 10.76 15.30 -5.13
C ARG A 39 10.35 13.88 -5.51
N LEU A 40 9.18 13.44 -5.05
CA LEU A 40 8.62 12.15 -5.42
C LEU A 40 8.43 12.06 -6.94
N ARG A 41 7.94 13.14 -7.57
CA ARG A 41 7.77 13.20 -9.03
C ARG A 41 9.11 13.08 -9.75
N GLU A 42 10.13 13.82 -9.33
CA GLU A 42 11.47 13.77 -9.93
C GLU A 42 12.10 12.38 -9.81
N LEU A 43 12.05 11.79 -8.60
CA LEU A 43 12.54 10.44 -8.33
C LEU A 43 11.88 9.42 -9.28
N LEU A 44 10.55 9.38 -9.32
CA LEU A 44 9.82 8.38 -10.11
C LEU A 44 9.82 8.70 -11.61
N ALA A 45 10.05 9.95 -12.02
CA ALA A 45 10.18 10.30 -13.42
C ALA A 45 11.49 9.79 -14.01
N THR A 46 12.55 9.75 -13.21
CA THR A 46 13.89 9.38 -13.65
C THR A 46 14.16 7.89 -13.49
N ASN A 47 13.57 7.23 -12.50
CA ASN A 47 13.79 5.81 -12.22
C ASN A 47 12.68 4.91 -12.82
N THR A 48 13.06 3.68 -13.16
CA THR A 48 12.14 2.57 -13.44
C THR A 48 11.83 1.81 -12.17
N SER A 49 10.81 0.93 -12.21
CA SER A 49 10.44 0.13 -11.03
C SER A 49 11.56 -0.78 -10.52
N THR A 50 12.46 -1.26 -11.39
CA THR A 50 13.60 -2.08 -10.99
C THR A 50 14.77 -1.31 -10.39
N GLU A 51 14.76 0.03 -10.47
CA GLU A 51 15.87 0.89 -10.05
C GLU A 51 15.64 1.52 -8.66
N LEU A 52 14.42 1.44 -8.12
CA LEU A 52 14.12 2.01 -6.80
C LEU A 52 14.88 1.28 -5.69
N SER A 53 15.60 2.05 -4.88
CA SER A 53 16.30 1.53 -3.71
C SER A 53 15.41 1.53 -2.47
N VAL A 54 15.78 0.74 -1.46
CA VAL A 54 15.16 0.77 -0.12
C VAL A 54 15.22 2.17 0.49
N TYR A 55 16.29 2.92 0.20
CA TYR A 55 16.43 4.29 0.68
C TYR A 55 15.35 5.19 0.06
N ASP A 56 15.18 5.13 -1.27
CA ASP A 56 14.19 5.94 -1.99
C ASP A 56 12.76 5.67 -1.49
N LEU A 57 12.42 4.39 -1.30
CA LEU A 57 11.12 3.99 -0.77
C LEU A 57 10.87 4.60 0.61
N ARG A 58 11.86 4.50 1.50
CA ARG A 58 11.74 5.02 2.86
C ARG A 58 11.71 6.54 2.94
N THR A 59 12.48 7.25 2.11
CA THR A 59 12.65 8.71 2.28
C THR A 59 11.72 9.54 1.42
N GLU A 60 11.29 9.03 0.27
CA GLU A 60 10.49 9.82 -0.68
C GLU A 60 9.10 9.21 -0.93
N VAL A 61 8.95 7.88 -0.87
CA VAL A 61 7.67 7.20 -1.15
C VAL A 61 6.81 7.00 0.10
N GLU A 62 7.43 6.64 1.23
CA GLU A 62 6.77 6.47 2.53
C GLU A 62 6.03 7.77 2.94
N GLY A 63 4.76 7.62 3.32
CA GLY A 63 3.83 8.70 3.64
C GLY A 63 3.22 9.38 2.42
N ASN A 64 3.67 9.06 1.21
CA ASN A 64 3.26 9.72 -0.03
C ASN A 64 2.62 8.77 -1.06
N LEU A 65 2.33 7.50 -0.72
CA LEU A 65 1.69 6.57 -1.67
C LEU A 65 0.34 7.08 -2.16
N TRP A 66 -0.41 7.81 -1.32
CA TRP A 66 -1.70 8.41 -1.68
C TRP A 66 -1.59 9.47 -2.80
N MET A 67 -0.42 10.09 -2.96
CA MET A 67 -0.17 11.11 -4.00
C MET A 67 -0.06 10.50 -5.40
N LEU A 68 0.31 9.23 -5.51
CA LEU A 68 0.53 8.57 -6.80
C LEU A 68 -0.76 8.44 -7.60
N ALA A 69 -0.68 8.81 -8.88
CA ALA A 69 -1.71 8.51 -9.85
C ALA A 69 -1.87 6.99 -10.02
N PRO A 70 -3.06 6.49 -10.41
CA PRO A 70 -3.31 5.05 -10.53
C PRO A 70 -2.34 4.31 -11.47
N GLU A 71 -1.94 4.93 -12.57
CA GLU A 71 -0.99 4.37 -13.55
C GLU A 71 0.41 4.23 -12.94
N ALA A 72 0.88 5.27 -12.25
CA ALA A 72 2.18 5.26 -11.61
C ALA A 72 2.23 4.28 -10.44
N PHE A 73 1.20 4.27 -9.60
CA PHE A 73 1.08 3.29 -8.51
C PHE A 73 1.24 1.87 -9.04
N ARG A 74 0.49 1.49 -10.09
CA ARG A 74 0.56 0.15 -10.69
C ARG A 74 1.90 -0.17 -11.35
N TYR A 75 2.52 0.81 -12.03
CA TYR A 75 3.82 0.61 -12.66
C TYR A 75 4.93 0.32 -11.64
N PHE A 76 4.91 1.01 -10.49
CA PHE A 76 5.90 0.83 -9.41
C PHE A 76 5.53 -0.25 -8.39
N LEU A 77 4.28 -0.70 -8.36
CA LEU A 77 3.79 -1.73 -7.43
C LEU A 77 4.68 -2.97 -7.31
N PRO A 78 5.18 -3.63 -8.38
CA PRO A 78 6.03 -4.81 -8.21
C PRO A 78 7.31 -4.54 -7.39
N ALA A 79 7.87 -3.32 -7.48
CA ALA A 79 9.00 -2.91 -6.68
C ALA A 79 8.61 -2.75 -5.20
N PHE A 80 7.44 -2.16 -4.95
CA PHE A 80 6.90 -1.97 -3.60
C PHE A 80 6.64 -3.33 -2.92
N LEU A 81 5.99 -4.26 -3.61
CA LEU A 81 5.71 -5.61 -3.10
C LEU A 81 7.01 -6.35 -2.78
N TYR A 82 7.97 -6.37 -3.72
CA TYR A 82 9.22 -7.09 -3.54
C TYR A 82 10.09 -6.50 -2.42
N ALA A 83 10.28 -5.18 -2.41
CA ALA A 83 11.10 -4.53 -1.40
C ALA A 83 10.50 -4.66 0.02
N SER A 84 9.18 -4.64 0.13
CA SER A 84 8.47 -4.83 1.40
C SER A 84 8.76 -6.19 2.04
N LEU A 85 8.90 -7.25 1.23
CA LEU A 85 9.27 -8.58 1.73
C LEU A 85 10.77 -8.70 1.98
N GLU A 86 11.61 -8.26 1.04
CA GLU A 86 13.06 -8.41 1.10
C GLU A 86 13.70 -7.57 2.22
N SER A 87 13.18 -6.36 2.44
CA SER A 87 13.77 -5.35 3.33
C SER A 87 12.81 -4.89 4.42
N TYR A 88 11.90 -5.78 4.85
CA TYR A 88 10.85 -5.51 5.83
C TYR A 88 11.31 -4.71 7.06
N PRO A 89 12.39 -5.07 7.79
CA PRO A 89 12.79 -4.33 9.00
C PRO A 89 13.18 -2.87 8.74
N SER A 90 13.61 -2.56 7.51
CA SER A 90 13.97 -1.20 7.10
C SER A 90 12.79 -0.40 6.54
N LEU A 91 11.66 -1.06 6.26
CA LEU A 91 10.51 -0.52 5.56
C LEU A 91 9.19 -0.76 6.31
N SER A 92 9.18 -1.17 7.58
CA SER A 92 7.96 -1.60 8.27
C SER A 92 6.83 -0.57 8.25
N ILE A 93 7.15 0.72 8.34
CA ILE A 93 6.17 1.82 8.22
C ILE A 93 5.61 1.86 6.79
N PHE A 94 6.47 1.93 5.78
CA PHE A 94 6.07 1.80 4.38
C PHE A 94 5.25 0.54 4.09
N VAL A 95 5.60 -0.62 4.66
CA VAL A 95 4.83 -1.87 4.47
C VAL A 95 3.43 -1.72 5.06
N SER A 96 3.28 -1.13 6.25
CA SER A 96 1.97 -0.85 6.84
C SER A 96 1.15 0.11 5.97
N GLU A 97 1.77 1.13 5.39
CA GLU A 97 1.12 2.05 4.45
C GLU A 97 0.69 1.32 3.18
N LEU A 98 1.55 0.47 2.62
CA LEU A 98 1.27 -0.32 1.42
C LEU A 98 0.12 -1.30 1.64
N VAL A 99 0.08 -1.99 2.79
CA VAL A 99 -1.04 -2.85 3.19
C VAL A 99 -2.33 -2.04 3.24
N GLY A 100 -2.31 -0.85 3.84
CA GLY A 100 -3.46 0.05 3.85
C GLY A 100 -3.89 0.48 2.44
N ALA A 101 -2.94 0.82 1.57
CA ALA A 101 -3.19 1.20 0.19
C ALA A 101 -3.73 0.05 -0.68
N LEU A 102 -3.46 -1.20 -0.31
CA LEU A 102 -3.94 -2.42 -0.97
C LEU A 102 -5.22 -2.98 -0.30
N THR A 103 -5.72 -2.38 0.76
CA THR A 103 -6.95 -2.84 1.43
C THR A 103 -8.12 -1.97 0.99
N GLU A 104 -9.22 -2.59 0.54
CA GLU A 104 -10.43 -1.84 0.21
C GLU A 104 -10.90 -1.11 1.48
N PRO A 105 -11.03 0.23 1.48
CA PRO A 105 -11.26 0.97 2.71
C PRO A 105 -12.69 0.76 3.23
N SER A 106 -12.83 0.58 4.54
CA SER A 106 -14.12 0.52 5.22
C SER A 106 -14.21 1.57 6.32
N ARG A 107 -15.41 2.14 6.49
CA ARG A 107 -15.69 3.10 7.56
C ARG A 107 -15.45 2.48 8.93
N THR A 108 -15.75 1.19 9.08
CA THR A 108 -15.54 0.45 10.33
C THR A 108 -14.07 0.43 10.70
N ASP A 109 -13.17 0.17 9.74
CA ASP A 109 -11.73 0.13 10.01
C ASP A 109 -11.21 1.48 10.49
N VAL A 110 -11.71 2.58 9.92
CA VAL A 110 -11.37 3.95 10.35
C VAL A 110 -11.78 4.15 11.81
N VAL A 111 -13.02 3.80 12.17
CA VAL A 111 -13.52 3.91 13.55
C VAL A 111 -12.69 3.04 14.49
N GLU A 112 -12.44 1.79 14.14
CA GLU A 112 -11.68 0.86 14.98
C GLU A 112 -10.23 1.31 15.16
N ALA A 113 -9.58 1.82 14.12
CA ALA A 113 -8.22 2.36 14.22
C ALA A 113 -8.16 3.55 15.19
N LEU A 114 -9.15 4.45 15.13
CA LEU A 114 -9.26 5.58 16.04
C LEU A 114 -9.60 5.15 17.47
N ASP A 115 -10.47 4.17 17.65
CA ASP A 115 -10.81 3.57 18.95
C ASP A 115 -9.62 2.81 19.57
N ARG A 116 -8.68 2.32 18.75
CA ARG A 116 -7.42 1.75 19.26
C ARG A 116 -6.48 2.85 19.75
N ALA A 117 -6.38 3.97 19.03
CA ALA A 117 -5.54 5.10 19.41
C ALA A 117 -5.94 5.69 20.79
N THR A 118 -7.24 5.70 21.12
CA THR A 118 -7.75 6.18 22.42
C THR A 118 -7.45 5.25 23.60
N ARG A 119 -7.07 3.98 23.33
CA ARG A 119 -6.73 3.00 24.38
C ARG A 119 -5.28 3.10 24.86
N LEU A 120 -4.46 3.94 24.21
CA LEU A 120 -3.08 4.14 24.62
C LEU A 120 -3.02 4.83 26.00
N PRO A 121 -2.09 4.45 26.88
CA PRO A 121 -1.96 5.07 28.20
C PRO A 121 -1.80 6.60 28.10
N SER A 122 -2.41 7.31 29.04
CA SER A 122 -2.31 8.77 29.15
C SER A 122 -0.84 9.21 29.17
N GLY A 123 -0.44 10.09 28.24
CA GLY A 123 0.94 10.56 28.08
C GLY A 123 1.75 9.89 26.95
N LEU A 124 1.24 8.80 26.37
CA LEU A 124 1.77 8.19 25.14
C LEU A 124 0.85 8.42 23.93
N GLY A 125 -0.42 8.70 24.17
CA GLY A 125 -1.41 9.05 23.15
C GLY A 125 -1.46 10.54 22.82
N LEU A 126 -2.29 10.88 21.84
CA LEU A 126 -2.64 12.27 21.52
C LEU A 126 -3.59 12.83 22.59
N PRO A 127 -3.58 14.16 22.81
CA PRO A 127 -4.62 14.83 23.59
C PRO A 127 -6.04 14.47 23.11
N ASP A 128 -7.02 14.42 24.01
CA ASP A 128 -8.41 14.02 23.69
C ASP A 128 -9.02 14.90 22.59
N ASP A 129 -8.79 16.22 22.65
CA ASP A 129 -9.27 17.19 21.67
C ASP A 129 -8.63 16.98 20.29
N MET A 130 -7.33 16.66 20.24
CA MET A 130 -6.66 16.28 19.01
C MET A 130 -7.18 14.94 18.46
N THR A 131 -7.46 13.99 19.34
CA THR A 131 -7.99 12.68 18.95
C THR A 131 -9.39 12.79 18.34
N GLU A 132 -10.26 13.60 18.95
CA GLU A 132 -11.60 13.90 18.40
C GLU A 132 -11.51 14.68 17.08
N LEU A 133 -10.58 15.64 16.97
CA LEU A 133 -10.34 16.35 15.71
C LEU A 133 -9.89 15.40 14.59
N LEU A 134 -8.93 14.52 14.86
CA LEU A 134 -8.47 13.52 13.89
C LEU A 134 -9.58 12.54 13.53
N ARG A 135 -10.37 12.09 14.51
CA ARG A 135 -11.54 11.22 14.28
C ARG A 135 -12.51 11.89 13.31
N LYS A 136 -12.85 13.15 13.55
CA LYS A 136 -13.72 13.93 12.67
C LYS A 136 -13.14 14.03 11.26
N GLN A 137 -11.86 14.40 11.13
CA GLN A 137 -11.21 14.56 9.82
C GLN A 137 -11.15 13.26 9.02
N GLN A 138 -10.80 12.14 9.67
CA GLN A 138 -10.70 10.84 9.02
C GLN A 138 -12.07 10.32 8.56
N LEU A 139 -13.11 10.51 9.38
CA LEU A 139 -14.47 10.15 9.00
C LEU A 139 -15.02 11.06 7.89
N GLU A 140 -14.79 12.37 7.96
CA GLU A 140 -15.16 13.31 6.88
C GLU A 140 -14.46 12.96 5.55
N TRP A 141 -13.17 12.60 5.61
CA TRP A 141 -12.43 12.15 4.44
C TRP A 141 -12.99 10.83 3.89
N PHE A 142 -13.31 9.86 4.74
CA PHE A 142 -13.96 8.62 4.31
C PHE A 142 -15.34 8.87 3.70
N ASP A 143 -16.19 9.62 4.40
CA ASP A 143 -17.57 9.91 4.01
C ASP A 143 -17.63 10.78 2.73
N SER A 144 -16.52 11.42 2.32
CA SER A 144 -16.40 12.06 1.00
C SER A 144 -16.42 11.09 -0.17
N GLY A 145 -16.21 9.78 0.07
CA GLY A 145 -16.09 8.74 -0.95
C GLY A 145 -14.73 8.70 -1.65
N THR A 146 -13.84 9.66 -1.36
CA THR A 146 -12.51 9.75 -1.98
C THR A 146 -11.66 8.49 -1.79
N PRO A 147 -11.54 7.89 -0.59
CA PRO A 147 -10.68 6.71 -0.40
C PRO A 147 -11.13 5.52 -1.24
N LEU A 148 -12.44 5.28 -1.30
CA LEU A 148 -13.01 4.18 -2.07
C LEU A 148 -12.83 4.40 -3.58
N ALA A 149 -13.03 5.63 -4.06
CA ALA A 149 -12.76 5.98 -5.45
C ALA A 149 -11.28 5.76 -5.82
N ILE A 150 -10.34 6.19 -4.97
CA ILE A 150 -8.89 5.98 -5.16
C ILE A 150 -8.57 4.48 -5.28
N PHE A 151 -9.18 3.67 -4.42
CA PHE A 151 -8.99 2.22 -4.42
C PHE A 151 -9.47 1.58 -5.73
N HIS A 152 -10.70 1.87 -6.15
CA HIS A 152 -11.26 1.34 -7.40
C HIS A 152 -10.50 1.81 -8.65
N GLU A 153 -10.09 3.07 -8.71
CA GLU A 153 -9.24 3.60 -9.78
C GLU A 153 -7.93 2.80 -9.94
N ARG A 154 -7.35 2.32 -8.83
CA ARG A 154 -6.13 1.53 -8.83
C ARG A 154 -6.38 0.07 -9.23
N PHE A 155 -7.47 -0.53 -8.77
CA PHE A 155 -7.54 -2.00 -8.74
C PHE A 155 -8.65 -2.65 -9.58
N ASP A 156 -9.66 -1.90 -10.04
CA ASP A 156 -10.76 -2.50 -10.81
C ASP A 156 -10.34 -2.99 -12.22
N SER A 157 -9.22 -2.49 -12.73
CA SER A 157 -8.68 -2.84 -14.06
C SER A 157 -7.45 -3.76 -13.98
N LEU A 158 -7.24 -4.44 -12.85
CA LEU A 158 -6.20 -5.45 -12.74
C LEU A 158 -6.57 -6.71 -13.52
N THR A 159 -5.57 -7.27 -14.19
CA THR A 159 -5.65 -8.61 -14.77
C THR A 159 -5.63 -9.68 -13.67
N PRO A 160 -6.04 -10.92 -13.98
CA PRO A 160 -5.90 -12.03 -13.03
C PRO A 160 -4.48 -12.24 -12.51
N ALA A 161 -3.47 -12.10 -13.37
CA ALA A 161 -2.07 -12.26 -12.99
C ALA A 161 -1.61 -11.19 -11.98
N GLU A 162 -2.02 -9.94 -12.17
CA GLU A 162 -1.67 -8.84 -11.26
C GLU A 162 -2.37 -8.98 -9.91
N GLY A 163 -3.65 -9.35 -9.90
CA GLY A 163 -4.39 -9.64 -8.67
C GLY A 163 -3.80 -10.84 -7.92
N GLY A 164 -3.39 -11.89 -8.65
CA GLY A 164 -2.68 -13.04 -8.10
C GLY A 164 -1.34 -12.67 -7.46
N ALA A 165 -0.56 -11.79 -8.10
CA ALA A 165 0.70 -11.30 -7.53
C ALA A 165 0.50 -10.50 -6.22
N ILE A 166 -0.56 -9.70 -6.12
CA ILE A 166 -0.90 -9.01 -4.87
C ILE A 166 -1.35 -9.99 -3.79
N LEU A 167 -2.13 -11.02 -4.16
CA LEU A 167 -2.52 -12.08 -3.22
C LEU A 167 -1.30 -12.86 -2.71
N ASP A 168 -0.37 -13.23 -3.60
CA ASP A 168 0.90 -13.88 -3.24
C ASP A 168 1.72 -13.01 -2.26
N PHE A 169 1.71 -11.69 -2.45
CA PHE A 169 2.34 -10.77 -1.50
C PHE A 169 1.69 -10.84 -0.11
N PHE A 170 0.36 -10.81 0.00
CA PHE A 170 -0.32 -10.92 1.30
C PHE A 170 -0.05 -12.26 1.99
N VAL A 171 -0.07 -13.36 1.25
CA VAL A 171 0.25 -14.70 1.79
C VAL A 171 1.69 -14.73 2.31
N ALA A 172 2.66 -14.28 1.50
CA ALA A 172 4.06 -14.25 1.90
C ALA A 172 4.31 -13.33 3.10
N LEU A 173 3.66 -12.16 3.14
CA LEU A 173 3.76 -11.22 4.25
C LEU A 173 3.16 -11.78 5.53
N GLN A 174 2.02 -12.46 5.45
CA GLN A 174 1.39 -13.14 6.58
C GLN A 174 2.31 -14.23 7.15
N GLU A 175 2.89 -15.08 6.30
CA GLU A 175 3.77 -16.17 6.71
C GLU A 175 5.05 -15.67 7.40
N ALA A 176 5.64 -14.58 6.89
CA ALA A 176 6.91 -14.06 7.38
C ALA A 176 6.74 -13.05 8.54
N HIS A 177 5.68 -12.24 8.52
CA HIS A 177 5.54 -11.03 9.34
C HIS A 177 4.13 -10.84 9.92
N GLY A 178 3.22 -11.82 9.85
CA GLY A 178 1.84 -11.68 10.33
C GLY A 178 1.71 -11.27 11.81
N ALA A 179 2.71 -11.59 12.65
CA ALA A 179 2.72 -11.18 14.05
C ALA A 179 2.78 -9.64 14.25
N ASP A 180 3.25 -8.90 13.25
CA ASP A 180 3.31 -7.43 13.28
C ASP A 180 1.97 -6.77 12.86
N PHE A 181 0.99 -7.58 12.41
CA PHE A 181 -0.36 -7.17 12.03
C PHE A 181 -1.39 -7.82 12.98
N PRO A 182 -1.40 -7.46 14.27
CA PRO A 182 -2.12 -8.19 15.31
C PRO A 182 -3.64 -8.01 15.25
N PHE A 183 -4.16 -7.13 14.39
CA PHE A 183 -5.59 -6.85 14.27
C PHE A 183 -6.22 -7.52 13.04
N GLY A 184 -5.49 -8.45 12.41
CA GLY A 184 -5.96 -9.22 11.27
C GLY A 184 -5.99 -8.41 9.97
N GLU A 185 -5.16 -7.37 9.88
CA GLU A 185 -5.15 -6.44 8.73
C GLU A 185 -4.90 -7.18 7.41
N LEU A 186 -4.03 -8.19 7.41
CA LEU A 186 -3.69 -8.97 6.22
C LEU A 186 -4.83 -9.91 5.80
N GLU A 187 -5.49 -10.56 6.76
CA GLU A 187 -6.67 -11.39 6.51
C GLU A 187 -7.83 -10.55 5.98
N ILE A 188 -8.08 -9.38 6.59
CA ILE A 188 -9.10 -8.43 6.15
C ILE A 188 -8.84 -7.99 4.70
N ALA A 189 -7.60 -7.65 4.36
CA ALA A 189 -7.23 -7.26 3.00
C ALA A 189 -7.56 -8.38 2.00
N VAL A 190 -7.16 -9.62 2.32
CA VAL A 190 -7.39 -10.79 1.47
C VAL A 190 -8.88 -11.06 1.29
N ASP A 191 -9.63 -11.20 2.38
CA ASP A 191 -11.02 -11.63 2.34
C ASP A 191 -11.94 -10.60 1.65
N ARG A 192 -11.62 -9.32 1.81
CA ARG A 192 -12.46 -8.24 1.29
C ARG A 192 -12.36 -8.08 -0.22
N TYR A 193 -11.16 -8.17 -0.79
CA TYR A 193 -10.97 -7.87 -2.22
C TYR A 193 -10.13 -8.91 -2.98
N TRP A 194 -9.06 -9.43 -2.38
CA TRP A 194 -8.08 -10.23 -3.12
C TRP A 194 -8.45 -11.70 -3.27
N VAL A 195 -9.34 -12.23 -2.42
CA VAL A 195 -9.79 -13.64 -2.46
C VAL A 195 -10.36 -14.05 -3.82
N ARG A 196 -10.92 -13.09 -4.58
CA ARG A 196 -11.45 -13.31 -5.94
C ARG A 196 -10.39 -13.80 -6.94
N TYR A 197 -9.11 -13.61 -6.64
CA TYR A 197 -8.00 -14.04 -7.49
C TYR A 197 -7.49 -15.45 -7.18
N ARG A 198 -7.94 -16.06 -6.06
CA ARG A 198 -7.51 -17.41 -5.64
C ARG A 198 -7.85 -18.48 -6.70
N ALA A 199 -8.99 -18.36 -7.35
CA ALA A 199 -9.43 -19.30 -8.40
C ALA A 199 -8.53 -19.35 -9.63
N PHE A 200 -7.64 -18.36 -9.81
CA PHE A 200 -6.69 -18.32 -10.93
C PHE A 200 -5.30 -18.85 -10.56
N MET A 201 -5.07 -19.21 -9.30
CA MET A 201 -3.79 -19.74 -8.81
C MET A 201 -3.70 -21.27 -8.91
N ASP A 202 -4.84 -21.96 -9.01
CA ASP A 202 -4.94 -23.42 -9.05
C ASP A 202 -4.89 -24.02 -10.47
N ASN A 203 -4.68 -23.20 -11.50
CA ASN A 203 -4.59 -23.60 -12.92
C ASN A 203 -3.19 -23.36 -13.49
#